data_AF-A0A2D9H8B3-F1
#
_entry.id   AF-A0A2D9H8B3-F1
#
_cell.length_a   1.000
_cell.length_b   1.000
_cell.length_c   1.000
_cell.angle_alpha   90.00
_cell.angle_beta   90.00
_cell.angle_gamma   90.00
#
_symmetry.space_group_name_H-M   'P 1'
#
loop_
_entity.id
_entity.type
_entity.pdbx_description
1 polymer ?
#
loop_
_entity_poly.entity_id
_entity_poly.type
_entity_poly.pdbx_seq_one_letter_code
_entity_poly.pdbx_strand_id
1 'polypeptide(L)'
;MHLSRIGTLVLLAAVGALVGCSSEEASTDPGRSTQTSGAPVSATVGTCDFRATVTGQDDADLEGEGQFVGATDVSQPSLYLFAAGKDRLTVLASDGEFPTAVTYSRGKRSYSTQGDAGIDADSAGDGATFDVTASGLAGEVEISGNVECDLKK
;
A
#
# COMPACT_ATOMS: atom_id res chain seq x y z
N MET A 1 -7.12 58.07 -33.48
CA MET A 1 -7.85 58.61 -32.31
C MET A 1 -9.35 58.59 -32.63
N HIS A 2 -10.11 57.65 -32.06
CA HIS A 2 -11.55 57.76 -31.95
C HIS A 2 -12.01 57.08 -30.65
N LEU A 3 -12.60 57.90 -29.79
CA LEU A 3 -13.41 57.52 -28.63
C LEU A 3 -14.70 56.82 -29.12
N SER A 4 -15.25 55.88 -28.36
CA SER A 4 -16.49 56.13 -27.61
C SER A 4 -16.90 54.96 -26.70
N ARG A 5 -17.72 55.33 -25.71
CA ARG A 5 -18.11 54.73 -24.43
C ARG A 5 -19.15 53.58 -24.53
N ILE A 6 -19.55 53.13 -23.33
CA ILE A 6 -20.80 52.45 -22.89
C ILE A 6 -20.58 50.95 -22.66
N GLY A 7 -20.94 50.31 -21.53
CA GLY A 7 -21.67 50.67 -20.32
C GLY A 7 -22.15 49.37 -19.62
N THR A 8 -22.15 49.38 -18.29
CA THR A 8 -23.11 48.70 -17.38
C THR A 8 -23.30 47.15 -17.42
N LEU A 9 -22.71 46.49 -16.42
CA LEU A 9 -23.35 45.66 -15.35
C LEU A 9 -24.39 44.58 -15.72
N VAL A 10 -24.08 43.29 -15.47
CA VAL A 10 -25.04 42.26 -15.00
C VAL A 10 -24.31 41.25 -14.08
N LEU A 11 -24.75 41.17 -12.82
CA LEU A 11 -24.53 40.04 -11.91
C LEU A 11 -25.31 38.82 -12.42
N LEU A 12 -24.74 37.62 -12.45
CA LEU A 12 -25.53 36.40 -12.34
C LEU A 12 -24.77 35.35 -11.50
N ALA A 13 -25.37 35.00 -10.36
CA ALA A 13 -24.94 33.94 -9.48
C ALA A 13 -25.13 32.57 -10.16
N ALA A 14 -24.10 31.74 -10.18
CA ALA A 14 -24.22 30.35 -10.59
C ALA A 14 -24.57 29.49 -9.37
N VAL A 15 -25.86 29.23 -9.20
CA VAL A 15 -26.37 28.10 -8.40
C VAL A 15 -26.14 26.85 -9.23
N GLY A 16 -25.08 26.10 -8.93
CA GLY A 16 -24.81 24.80 -9.53
C GLY A 16 -25.69 23.74 -8.87
N ALA A 17 -26.75 23.36 -9.58
CA ALA A 17 -27.69 22.31 -9.18
C ALA A 17 -26.98 20.94 -9.03
N LEU A 18 -27.23 20.28 -7.91
CA LEU A 18 -27.06 18.84 -7.76
C LEU A 18 -28.01 18.16 -8.75
N VAL A 19 -27.48 17.65 -9.86
CA VAL A 19 -28.21 16.76 -10.75
C VAL A 19 -28.40 15.44 -10.01
N GLY A 20 -29.58 15.29 -9.41
CA GLY A 20 -30.14 14.00 -9.08
C GLY A 20 -30.39 13.24 -10.38
N CYS A 21 -29.65 12.15 -10.59
CA CYS A 21 -30.08 11.11 -11.51
C CYS A 21 -31.08 10.23 -10.75
N SER A 22 -32.36 10.58 -10.88
CA SER A 22 -33.45 9.61 -10.75
C SER A 22 -33.82 9.17 -12.16
N SER A 23 -33.63 7.90 -12.46
CA SER A 23 -34.26 7.21 -13.58
C SER A 23 -34.42 5.75 -13.17
N GLU A 24 -35.58 5.44 -12.61
CA GLU A 24 -36.21 4.13 -12.79
C GLU A 24 -36.50 3.97 -14.28
N GLU A 25 -35.96 2.92 -14.91
CA GLU A 25 -36.70 1.97 -15.76
C GLU A 25 -35.90 0.65 -15.82
N ALA A 26 -36.63 -0.46 -15.78
CA ALA A 26 -36.13 -1.80 -15.48
C ALA A 26 -35.21 -2.38 -16.57
N SER A 27 -34.06 -2.92 -16.15
CA SER A 27 -33.31 -3.92 -16.91
C SER A 27 -32.49 -4.78 -15.95
N THR A 28 -32.56 -6.10 -16.11
CA THR A 28 -31.88 -7.11 -15.32
C THR A 28 -30.37 -6.99 -15.50
N ASP A 29 -29.64 -6.48 -14.50
CA ASP A 29 -28.16 -6.38 -14.49
C ASP A 29 -27.58 -7.32 -13.42
N PRO A 30 -26.75 -8.32 -13.79
CA PRO A 30 -26.17 -9.27 -12.85
C PRO A 30 -25.06 -8.62 -12.02
N GLY A 31 -25.11 -8.80 -10.70
CA GLY A 31 -23.95 -8.61 -9.84
C GLY A 31 -23.73 -7.17 -9.35
N ARG A 32 -24.71 -6.62 -8.62
CA ARG A 32 -24.44 -5.51 -7.71
C ARG A 32 -23.51 -6.02 -6.59
N SER A 33 -22.22 -5.76 -6.71
CA SER A 33 -21.27 -5.95 -5.61
C SER A 33 -21.75 -5.11 -4.43
N THR A 34 -22.33 -5.77 -3.43
CA THR A 34 -22.44 -5.22 -2.09
C THR A 34 -21.02 -4.94 -1.63
N GLN A 35 -20.60 -3.67 -1.71
CA GLN A 35 -19.51 -3.18 -0.87
C GLN A 35 -20.01 -3.34 0.56
N THR A 36 -19.68 -4.47 1.17
CA THR A 36 -19.73 -4.62 2.61
C THR A 36 -18.78 -3.56 3.15
N SER A 37 -19.34 -2.45 3.63
CA SER A 37 -18.62 -1.53 4.50
C SER A 37 -18.32 -2.30 5.78
N GLY A 38 -17.24 -3.07 5.76
CA GLY A 38 -16.71 -3.72 6.95
C GLY A 38 -16.49 -2.65 8.02
N ALA A 39 -16.82 -2.96 9.27
CA ALA A 39 -16.48 -2.10 10.39
C ALA A 39 -14.98 -1.74 10.31
N PRO A 40 -14.58 -0.52 10.68
CA PRO A 40 -13.18 -0.14 10.69
C PRO A 40 -12.42 -1.13 11.58
N VAL A 41 -11.51 -1.90 10.98
CA VAL A 41 -10.59 -2.76 11.73
C VAL A 41 -9.67 -1.85 12.55
N SER A 42 -9.55 -2.13 13.84
CA SER A 42 -8.61 -1.43 14.70
C SER A 42 -7.20 -1.91 14.34
N ALA A 43 -6.51 -1.10 13.55
CA ALA A 43 -5.13 -1.33 13.16
C ALA A 43 -4.16 -0.65 14.13
N THR A 44 -3.14 -1.38 14.54
CA THR A 44 -1.96 -0.85 15.20
C THR A 44 -1.02 -0.32 14.13
N VAL A 45 -0.58 0.94 14.29
CA VAL A 45 0.42 1.54 13.41
C VAL A 45 1.65 1.88 14.24
N GLY A 46 2.81 1.41 13.80
CA GLY A 46 4.08 1.59 14.47
C GLY A 46 5.17 2.07 13.53
N THR A 47 6.29 2.51 14.11
CA THR A 47 7.53 2.77 13.37
C THR A 47 8.44 1.55 13.51
N CYS A 48 9.17 1.23 12.44
CA CYS A 48 10.16 0.16 12.46
C CYS A 48 11.47 0.59 11.85
N ASP A 49 12.56 0.00 12.30
CA ASP A 49 13.85 0.07 11.66
C ASP A 49 13.98 -1.09 10.66
N PHE A 50 14.33 -0.76 9.41
CA PHE A 50 14.56 -1.71 8.35
C PHE A 50 16.05 -1.83 8.04
N ARG A 51 16.49 -3.07 7.84
CA ARG A 51 17.78 -3.41 7.22
C ARG A 51 17.57 -4.56 6.24
N ALA A 52 17.79 -4.30 4.96
CA ALA A 52 17.67 -5.33 3.94
C ALA A 52 18.70 -5.15 2.83
N THR A 53 19.16 -6.26 2.27
CA THR A 53 20.02 -6.29 1.10
C THR A 53 19.27 -6.99 -0.04
N VAL A 54 19.28 -6.35 -1.20
CA VAL A 54 18.83 -6.94 -2.47
C VAL A 54 20.07 -7.26 -3.28
N THR A 55 20.17 -8.49 -3.78
CA THR A 55 21.28 -8.96 -4.63
C THR A 55 20.74 -9.50 -5.96
N GLY A 56 21.36 -9.14 -7.07
CA GLY A 56 21.00 -9.61 -8.41
C GLY A 56 21.14 -8.52 -9.46
N GLN A 57 20.07 -8.24 -10.21
CA GLN A 57 20.09 -7.15 -11.22
C GLN A 57 19.90 -5.74 -10.64
N ASP A 58 19.60 -5.64 -9.34
CA ASP A 58 19.21 -4.41 -8.68
C ASP A 58 19.84 -4.29 -7.29
N ASP A 59 21.16 -4.52 -7.20
CA ASP A 59 21.88 -4.50 -5.92
C ASP A 59 21.56 -3.25 -5.09
N ALA A 60 21.12 -3.47 -3.86
CA ALA A 60 20.62 -2.42 -2.98
C ALA A 60 20.88 -2.77 -1.51
N ASP A 61 21.30 -1.77 -0.74
CA ASP A 61 21.17 -1.82 0.71
C ASP A 61 20.09 -0.83 1.12
N LEU A 62 19.09 -1.33 1.82
CA LEU A 62 17.91 -0.61 2.29
C LEU A 62 18.03 -0.49 3.80
N GLU A 63 18.36 0.71 4.28
CA GLU A 63 18.42 0.99 5.71
C GLU A 63 17.61 2.25 6.03
N GLY A 64 16.82 2.19 7.11
CA GLY A 64 16.13 3.35 7.67
C GLY A 64 14.78 3.04 8.28
N GLU A 65 14.08 4.11 8.68
CA GLU A 65 12.76 4.00 9.28
C GLU A 65 11.69 3.64 8.24
N GLY A 66 10.76 2.77 8.63
CA GLY A 66 9.54 2.45 7.91
C GLY A 66 8.36 2.30 8.86
N GLN A 67 7.30 1.70 8.38
CA GLN A 67 6.01 1.61 9.08
C GLN A 67 5.59 0.17 9.25
N PHE A 68 4.99 -0.11 10.40
CA PHE A 68 4.20 -1.30 10.65
C PHE A 68 2.72 -0.95 10.59
N VAL A 69 1.95 -1.82 9.95
CA VAL A 69 0.49 -1.82 9.99
C VAL A 69 0.06 -3.26 10.25
N GLY A 70 -0.46 -3.51 11.45
CA GLY A 70 -0.99 -4.81 11.82
C GLY A 70 -2.36 -4.67 12.46
N ALA A 71 -3.14 -5.74 12.47
CA ALA A 71 -4.34 -5.76 13.30
C ALA A 71 -3.96 -5.92 14.78
N THR A 72 -4.87 -5.51 15.64
CA THR A 72 -4.77 -5.78 17.09
C THR A 72 -5.00 -7.26 17.44
N ASP A 73 -5.47 -8.05 16.48
CA ASP A 73 -5.66 -9.49 16.60
C ASP A 73 -4.52 -10.21 15.84
N VAL A 74 -3.80 -11.09 16.54
CA VAL A 74 -2.63 -11.84 16.02
C VAL A 74 -2.98 -12.76 14.85
N SER A 75 -4.27 -13.02 14.60
CA SER A 75 -4.72 -13.85 13.48
C SER A 75 -4.70 -13.15 12.11
N GLN A 76 -4.34 -11.86 12.03
CA GLN A 76 -4.28 -11.12 10.76
C GLN A 76 -2.83 -10.88 10.31
N PRO A 77 -2.59 -10.78 9.00
CA PRO A 77 -1.25 -10.52 8.50
C PRO A 77 -0.75 -9.13 8.94
N SER A 78 0.54 -9.08 9.28
CA SER A 78 1.31 -7.88 9.54
C SER A 78 1.90 -7.34 8.25
N LEU A 79 1.84 -6.02 8.08
CA LEU A 79 2.39 -5.32 6.92
C LEU A 79 3.51 -4.39 7.36
N TYR A 80 4.71 -4.62 6.85
CA TYR A 80 5.86 -3.76 7.05
C TYR A 80 6.18 -3.01 5.75
N LEU A 81 6.29 -1.69 5.83
CA LEU A 81 6.45 -0.79 4.68
C LEU A 81 7.70 0.08 4.84
N PHE A 82 8.62 -0.01 3.89
CA PHE A 82 9.80 0.83 3.81
C PHE A 82 9.83 1.63 2.51
N ALA A 83 10.30 2.88 2.61
CA ALA A 83 10.36 3.80 1.48
C ALA A 83 11.53 4.78 1.60
N ALA A 84 12.55 4.60 0.75
CA ALA A 84 13.68 5.53 0.64
C ALA A 84 13.91 5.93 -0.82
N GLY A 85 13.72 7.20 -1.16
CA GLY A 85 13.91 7.67 -2.53
C GLY A 85 13.03 6.90 -3.53
N LYS A 86 13.67 6.15 -4.44
CA LYS A 86 13.02 5.32 -5.47
C LYS A 86 12.79 3.87 -5.04
N ASP A 87 13.32 3.48 -3.88
CA ASP A 87 13.24 2.14 -3.33
C ASP A 87 12.00 2.03 -2.43
N ARG A 88 11.25 0.95 -2.62
CA ARG A 88 10.13 0.55 -1.76
C ARG A 88 10.25 -0.93 -1.46
N LEU A 89 10.11 -1.29 -0.20
CA LEU A 89 10.06 -2.67 0.26
C LEU A 89 8.79 -2.87 1.07
N THR A 90 8.02 -3.89 0.72
CA THR A 90 6.83 -4.31 1.45
C THR A 90 7.02 -5.75 1.88
N VAL A 91 6.81 -6.01 3.17
CA VAL A 91 6.83 -7.35 3.74
C VAL A 91 5.46 -7.63 4.32
N LEU A 92 4.77 -8.61 3.76
CA LEU A 92 3.51 -9.14 4.26
C LEU A 92 3.82 -10.44 5.01
N ALA A 93 3.65 -10.42 6.32
CA ALA A 93 3.99 -11.54 7.19
C ALA A 93 2.74 -12.05 7.93
N SER A 94 2.65 -13.35 8.15
CA SER A 94 1.57 -13.98 8.91
C SER A 94 2.07 -15.25 9.56
N ASP A 95 1.53 -15.57 10.74
CA ASP A 95 1.76 -16.80 11.49
C ASP A 95 0.73 -17.91 11.17
N GLY A 96 -0.16 -17.68 10.20
CA GLY A 96 -1.35 -18.51 9.95
C GLY A 96 -1.62 -18.84 8.48
N GLU A 97 -2.90 -18.92 8.12
CA GLU A 97 -3.37 -19.34 6.79
C GLU A 97 -3.22 -18.26 5.69
N PHE A 98 -2.71 -17.08 6.04
CA PHE A 98 -2.58 -15.98 5.09
C PHE A 98 -1.27 -16.08 4.32
N PRO A 99 -1.31 -15.81 3.00
CA PRO A 99 -0.11 -15.85 2.19
C PRO A 99 0.89 -14.78 2.66
N THR A 100 2.14 -15.20 2.76
CA THR A 100 3.28 -14.34 3.10
C THR A 100 3.98 -13.87 1.82
N ALA A 101 4.45 -12.63 1.78
CA ALA A 101 5.08 -12.09 0.58
C ALA A 101 6.09 -10.98 0.86
N VAL A 102 7.14 -10.91 0.02
CA VAL A 102 8.03 -9.74 -0.06
C VAL A 102 7.91 -9.12 -1.44
N THR A 103 7.69 -7.81 -1.48
CA THR A 103 7.71 -7.03 -2.73
C THR A 103 8.76 -5.94 -2.62
N TYR A 104 9.69 -5.92 -3.58
CA TYR A 104 10.68 -4.86 -3.72
C TYR A 104 10.48 -4.14 -5.04
N SER A 105 10.53 -2.81 -5.02
CA SER A 105 10.54 -2.01 -6.24
C SER A 105 11.59 -0.92 -6.19
N ARG A 106 12.20 -0.68 -7.36
CA ARG A 106 13.17 0.38 -7.59
C ARG A 106 12.83 1.11 -8.87
N GLY A 107 12.31 2.33 -8.73
CA GLY A 107 11.86 3.13 -9.87
C GLY A 107 10.72 2.46 -10.65
N LYS A 108 11.02 1.89 -11.82
CA LYS A 108 10.03 1.20 -12.68
C LYS A 108 10.11 -0.33 -12.61
N ARG A 109 11.07 -0.87 -11.87
CA ARG A 109 11.26 -2.31 -11.70
C ARG A 109 10.58 -2.75 -10.41
N SER A 110 9.99 -3.93 -10.44
CA SER A 110 9.31 -4.54 -9.30
C SER A 110 9.58 -6.03 -9.31
N TYR A 111 9.81 -6.58 -8.12
CA TYR A 111 10.05 -7.97 -7.83
C TYR A 111 9.11 -8.40 -6.71
N SER A 112 8.53 -9.58 -6.81
CA SER A 112 7.70 -10.16 -5.76
C SER A 112 8.02 -11.63 -5.59
N THR A 113 7.93 -12.12 -4.37
CA THR A 113 7.87 -13.56 -4.11
C THR A 113 6.61 -14.15 -4.75
N GLN A 114 6.68 -15.43 -5.14
CA GLN A 114 5.53 -16.19 -5.61
C GLN A 114 5.12 -17.19 -4.54
N GLY A 115 3.86 -17.13 -4.07
CA GLY A 115 3.37 -17.99 -2.98
C GLY A 115 3.90 -17.56 -1.61
N ASP A 116 3.88 -18.49 -0.66
CA ASP A 116 4.35 -18.24 0.70
C ASP A 116 5.86 -18.02 0.75
N ALA A 117 6.23 -16.79 1.05
CA ALA A 117 7.60 -16.39 1.32
C ALA A 117 8.08 -16.97 2.66
N GLY A 118 9.32 -17.44 2.72
CA GLY A 118 9.96 -17.88 3.97
C GLY A 118 10.24 -16.70 4.91
N ILE A 119 9.19 -16.10 5.45
CA ILE A 119 9.24 -14.97 6.39
C ILE A 119 9.02 -15.51 7.79
N ASP A 120 9.98 -15.27 8.67
CA ASP A 120 9.84 -15.53 10.11
C ASP A 120 9.34 -14.25 10.78
N ALA A 121 8.13 -14.28 11.31
CA ALA A 121 7.45 -13.11 11.85
C ALA A 121 7.25 -13.27 13.35
N ASP A 122 7.57 -12.23 14.11
CA ASP A 122 7.23 -12.22 15.52
C ASP A 122 5.71 -12.14 15.69
N SER A 123 5.15 -12.97 16.56
CA SER A 123 3.70 -13.14 16.76
C SER A 123 2.95 -11.87 17.23
N ALA A 124 3.68 -10.80 17.56
CA ALA A 124 3.12 -9.52 17.98
C ALA A 124 3.31 -8.39 16.95
N GLY A 125 3.94 -8.68 15.81
CA GLY A 125 4.33 -7.66 14.84
C GLY A 125 5.56 -6.83 15.27
N ASP A 126 6.27 -7.29 16.31
CA ASP A 126 7.46 -6.62 16.85
C ASP A 126 8.65 -6.72 15.86
N GLY A 127 8.56 -7.58 14.84
CA GLY A 127 9.57 -7.70 13.79
C GLY A 127 9.31 -8.82 12.79
N ALA A 128 10.14 -8.86 11.75
CA ALA A 128 10.17 -9.94 10.77
C ALA A 128 11.57 -10.11 10.20
N THR A 129 11.98 -11.36 9.96
CA THR A 129 13.18 -11.73 9.20
C THR A 129 12.77 -12.44 7.91
N PHE A 130 13.45 -12.13 6.81
CA PHE A 130 13.18 -12.74 5.52
C PHE A 130 14.49 -13.01 4.78
N ASP A 131 14.53 -14.13 4.06
CA ASP A 131 15.56 -14.46 3.08
C ASP A 131 14.87 -15.20 1.93
N VAL A 132 14.64 -14.47 0.84
CA VAL A 132 13.70 -14.91 -0.21
C VAL A 132 14.21 -14.59 -1.61
N THR A 133 13.83 -15.43 -2.57
CA THR A 133 13.97 -15.11 -3.99
C THR A 133 12.68 -14.48 -4.51
N ALA A 134 12.81 -13.31 -5.13
CA ALA A 134 11.70 -12.59 -5.75
C ALA A 134 11.90 -12.47 -7.25
N SER A 135 10.82 -12.64 -8.03
CA SER A 135 10.86 -12.56 -9.49
C SER A 135 10.16 -11.30 -9.99
N GLY A 136 10.66 -10.76 -11.10
CA GLY A 136 10.09 -9.62 -11.81
C GLY A 136 10.35 -9.72 -13.31
N LEU A 137 9.84 -8.75 -14.07
CA LEU A 137 10.03 -8.73 -15.54
C LEU A 137 11.52 -8.65 -15.96
N ALA A 138 12.38 -8.13 -15.09
CA ALA A 138 13.81 -8.00 -15.34
C ALA A 138 14.61 -9.28 -14.98
N GLY A 139 13.99 -10.23 -14.26
CA GLY A 139 14.65 -11.43 -13.77
C GLY A 139 14.37 -11.66 -12.29
N GLU A 140 15.28 -12.36 -11.63
CA GLU A 140 15.18 -12.69 -10.21
C GLU A 140 16.19 -11.89 -9.38
N VAL A 141 15.83 -11.66 -8.12
CA VAL A 141 16.69 -11.06 -7.11
C VAL A 141 16.54 -11.85 -5.81
N GLU A 142 17.62 -11.90 -5.03
CA GLU A 142 17.61 -12.37 -3.65
C GLU A 142 17.39 -11.16 -2.75
N ILE A 143 16.50 -11.29 -1.78
CA ILE A 143 16.14 -10.23 -0.83
C ILE A 143 16.25 -10.84 0.57
N SER A 144 17.21 -10.36 1.35
CA SER A 144 17.39 -10.77 2.74
C SER A 144 17.37 -9.56 3.66
N GLY A 145 16.85 -9.71 4.87
CA GLY A 145 16.78 -8.60 5.81
C GLY A 145 15.97 -8.87 7.06
N ASN A 146 15.97 -7.87 7.93
CA ASN A 146 15.21 -7.84 9.16
C ASN A 146 14.48 -6.50 9.34
N VAL A 147 13.35 -6.56 10.02
CA VAL A 147 12.54 -5.43 10.45
C VAL A 147 12.36 -5.54 11.95
N GLU A 148 12.59 -4.44 12.66
CA GLU A 148 12.39 -4.35 14.12
C GLU A 148 11.47 -3.16 14.42
N CYS A 149 10.37 -3.38 15.14
CA CYS A 149 9.35 -2.39 15.39
C CYS A 149 9.25 -2.02 16.87
N ASP A 150 9.22 -0.72 17.17
CA ASP A 150 8.88 -0.22 18.51
C ASP A 150 7.37 0.00 18.59
N LEU A 151 6.64 -1.09 18.84
CA LEU A 151 5.19 -1.05 19.05
C LEU A 151 4.92 -0.62 20.49
N LYS A 152 4.48 0.62 20.70
CA LYS A 152 4.02 1.09 22.02
C LYS A 152 2.78 0.30 22.43
N LYS A 153 2.97 -0.67 23.32
CA LYS A 153 1.93 -1.51 23.95
C LYS A 153 1.13 -0.72 24.98
#